data_AF-A0A931Z459-F1
#
_entry.id   AF-A0A931Z459-F1
#
_cell.length_a   1.000
_cell.length_b   1.000
_cell.length_c   1.000
_cell.angle_alpha   90.00
_cell.angle_beta   90.00
_cell.angle_gamma   90.00
#
_symmetry.space_group_name_H-M   'P 1'
#
loop_
_entity.id
_entity.type
_entity.pdbx_description
1 polymer ?
#
loop_
_entity_poly.entity_id
_entity_poly.type
_entity_poly.pdbx_seq_one_letter_code
_entity_poly.pdbx_strand_id
1 'polypeptide(L)'
;MTKPGAEQPQYGLDTPLPLRPAQNYFQLAGWAFVPGSARASQVRVVVNDQAHAPIEVSDRADVASTYPHEPHAARSGFKFIVYLPFGLHTGTLEVSGDGRTWHCLRPLVIPVSSHPILGAVEFPPPKPTITKPVRIEGWCFHPEFTVKEVVLQFGNVEVPCTHGLARPDVARRFPQHAAARTCGFITDENLPRGTGRVKIRARTECGRIYFVTTGHEVDIVDGFIPKPPPPSPTRDLSTMVMPDRSGEPAAPGPRPPPGGRNILFALYGDFSANSALHVANLASEMTRLGYDCVVAVPAHRETRGALPRAEFVSMNFDELPHLAAIFRDGRGPCLVHAWTTRENVREFTAAVVAQHGSAVFVHL
;
A
#
# COMPACT_ATOMS: atom_id res chain seq x y z
N MET A 1 33.85 44.92 4.22
CA MET A 1 34.04 43.70 5.02
C MET A 1 32.71 42.96 5.09
N THR A 2 32.49 42.06 4.13
CA THR A 2 31.35 41.15 4.07
C THR A 2 31.61 39.99 5.03
N LYS A 3 30.63 39.66 5.89
CA LYS A 3 30.65 38.43 6.70
C LYS A 3 30.91 37.21 5.78
N PRO A 4 31.82 36.29 6.11
CA PRO A 4 31.91 35.02 5.38
C PRO A 4 30.57 34.30 5.55
N GLY A 5 29.93 33.93 4.43
CA GLY A 5 28.72 33.13 4.45
C GLY A 5 29.02 31.80 5.16
N ALA A 6 28.18 31.41 6.10
CA ALA A 6 28.24 30.06 6.66
C ALA A 6 28.01 29.08 5.50
N GLU A 7 29.06 28.39 5.08
CA GLU A 7 29.01 27.42 4.00
C GLU A 7 28.04 26.30 4.39
N GLN A 8 27.07 26.02 3.52
CA GLN A 8 26.01 25.05 3.80
C GLN A 8 26.62 23.65 4.02
N PRO A 9 26.13 22.89 5.02
CA PRO A 9 26.58 21.54 5.24
C PRO A 9 26.43 20.66 3.99
N GLN A 10 27.41 19.79 3.75
CA GLN A 10 27.44 18.87 2.61
C GLN A 10 27.05 17.48 3.07
N TYR A 11 26.26 16.77 2.25
CA TYR A 11 25.86 15.40 2.53
C TYR A 11 25.46 14.62 1.29
N GLY A 12 25.49 13.29 1.41
CA GLY A 12 24.91 12.37 0.46
C GLY A 12 24.37 11.13 1.17
N LEU A 13 23.32 10.52 0.62
CA LEU A 13 22.71 9.33 1.18
C LEU A 13 22.99 8.13 0.29
N ASP A 14 23.56 7.07 0.88
CA ASP A 14 23.73 5.78 0.22
C ASP A 14 22.44 4.95 0.33
N THR A 15 21.63 5.22 1.37
CA THR A 15 20.31 4.62 1.52
C THR A 15 19.32 5.23 0.53
N PRO A 16 18.66 4.42 -0.32
CA PRO A 16 17.70 4.94 -1.28
C PRO A 16 16.47 5.48 -0.57
N LEU A 17 15.94 6.58 -1.10
CA LEU A 17 14.68 7.19 -0.67
C LEU A 17 13.57 6.89 -1.69
N PRO A 18 12.29 6.80 -1.26
CA PRO A 18 11.81 6.86 0.13
C PRO A 18 12.28 5.64 0.95
N LEU A 19 12.41 5.82 2.28
CA LEU A 19 12.81 4.75 3.18
C LEU A 19 11.83 3.58 3.06
N ARG A 20 12.38 2.38 2.85
CA ARG A 20 11.57 1.16 2.83
C ARG A 20 11.25 0.74 4.26
N PRO A 21 10.00 0.34 4.55
CA PRO A 21 9.66 -0.19 5.85
C PRO A 21 10.52 -1.41 6.18
N ALA A 22 11.18 -1.38 7.33
CA ALA A 22 11.79 -2.54 7.93
C ALA A 22 11.03 -2.90 9.21
N GLN A 23 11.04 -4.18 9.57
CA GLN A 23 10.44 -4.65 10.81
C GLN A 23 11.16 -3.98 11.97
N ASN A 24 10.44 -3.33 12.89
CA ASN A 24 10.88 -2.71 14.15
C ASN A 24 12.11 -1.77 14.17
N TYR A 25 12.70 -1.45 13.02
CA TYR A 25 13.78 -0.47 12.92
C TYR A 25 13.74 0.24 11.56
N PHE A 26 14.57 1.28 11.41
CA PHE A 26 15.01 1.75 10.11
C PHE A 26 16.54 1.84 10.06
N GLN A 27 17.07 1.75 8.84
CA GLN A 27 18.48 1.97 8.56
C GLN A 27 18.65 3.21 7.69
N LEU A 28 19.66 4.02 8.00
CA LEU A 28 20.06 5.17 7.19
C LEU A 28 21.58 5.24 7.14
N ALA A 29 22.14 5.28 5.94
CA ALA A 29 23.57 5.36 5.69
C ALA A 29 23.86 6.42 4.64
N GLY A 30 25.02 7.05 4.77
CA GLY A 30 25.45 8.14 3.91
C GLY A 30 26.73 8.77 4.43
N TRP A 31 26.94 10.02 4.03
CA TRP A 31 28.04 10.85 4.51
C TRP A 31 27.54 12.27 4.75
N ALA A 32 28.11 12.97 5.73
CA ALA A 32 27.83 14.39 5.94
C ALA A 32 28.97 15.09 6.70
N PHE A 33 29.20 16.36 6.37
CA PHE A 33 30.10 17.23 7.12
C PHE A 33 29.74 18.71 6.98
N VAL A 34 30.24 19.53 7.90
CA VAL A 34 30.19 21.00 7.85
C VAL A 34 31.51 21.53 7.28
N PRO A 35 31.51 22.20 6.12
CA PRO A 35 32.71 22.79 5.53
C PRO A 35 33.43 23.75 6.48
N GLY A 36 34.76 23.78 6.43
CA GLY A 36 35.59 24.66 7.25
C GLY A 36 35.56 24.38 8.76
N SER A 37 34.91 23.29 9.20
CA SER A 37 34.87 22.91 10.61
C SER A 37 36.26 22.52 11.12
N ALA A 38 36.63 23.02 12.30
CA ALA A 38 37.90 22.65 12.96
C ALA A 38 37.90 21.19 13.45
N ARG A 39 36.72 20.55 13.58
CA ARG A 39 36.55 19.18 14.08
C ARG A 39 35.73 18.32 13.13
N ALA A 40 35.91 17.01 13.25
CA ALA A 40 35.08 16.04 12.55
C ALA A 40 33.60 16.26 12.90
N SER A 41 32.77 16.27 11.87
CA SER A 41 31.35 16.54 12.04
C SER A 41 30.68 15.38 12.77
N GLN A 42 29.78 15.72 13.69
CA GLN A 42 28.88 14.79 14.34
C GLN A 42 27.58 14.76 13.57
N VAL A 43 27.00 13.57 13.43
CA VAL A 43 25.68 13.39 12.84
C VAL A 43 24.74 12.77 13.84
N ARG A 44 23.46 13.10 13.74
CA ARG A 44 22.39 12.44 14.49
C ARG A 44 21.14 12.33 13.65
N VAL A 45 20.29 11.38 13.99
CA VAL A 45 18.91 11.36 13.53
C VAL A 45 18.01 11.65 14.72
N VAL A 46 17.15 12.64 14.60
CA VAL A 46 16.15 12.99 15.60
C VAL A 46 14.80 12.42 15.16
N VAL A 47 14.18 11.56 15.96
CA VAL A 47 12.87 10.97 15.69
C VAL A 47 12.01 11.10 16.94
N ASN A 48 10.79 11.64 16.81
CA ASN A 48 9.89 11.89 17.95
C ASN A 48 10.61 12.60 19.11
N ASP A 49 11.36 13.67 18.83
CA ASP A 49 12.17 14.45 19.78
C ASP A 49 13.33 13.69 20.46
N GLN A 50 13.60 12.44 20.08
CA GLN A 50 14.73 11.67 20.58
C GLN A 50 15.89 11.67 19.57
N ALA A 51 17.08 12.07 20.02
CA ALA A 51 18.30 12.05 19.22
C ALA A 51 18.98 10.66 19.28
N HIS A 52 19.33 10.13 18.11
CA HIS A 52 20.06 8.89 17.94
C HIS A 52 21.40 9.16 17.26
N ALA A 53 22.48 8.63 17.85
CA ALA A 53 23.82 8.66 17.27
C ALA A 53 23.99 7.52 16.24
N PRO A 54 24.92 7.65 15.27
CA PRO A 54 25.22 6.58 14.35
C PRO A 54 25.79 5.38 15.12
N ILE A 55 25.46 4.17 14.66
CA ILE A 55 26.06 2.94 15.16
C ILE A 55 27.48 2.74 14.63
N GLU A 56 27.81 3.42 13.53
CA GLU A 56 29.10 3.31 12.85
C GLU A 56 29.41 4.65 12.15
N VAL A 57 30.66 5.08 12.27
CA VAL A 57 31.26 6.17 11.50
C VAL A 57 32.37 5.57 10.66
N SER A 58 32.36 5.83 9.36
CA SER A 58 33.24 5.18 8.40
C SER A 58 34.01 6.18 7.53
N ASP A 59 35.15 5.70 7.02
CA ASP A 59 35.97 6.50 6.13
C ASP A 59 35.40 6.50 4.70
N ARG A 60 35.49 7.63 4.02
CA ARG A 60 34.92 7.90 2.70
C ARG A 60 35.97 8.51 1.77
N ALA A 61 36.78 7.65 1.15
CA ALA A 61 37.83 8.06 0.22
C ALA A 61 37.26 8.76 -1.03
N ASP A 62 36.07 8.36 -1.47
CA ASP A 62 35.31 9.00 -2.55
C ASP A 62 34.91 10.43 -2.19
N VAL A 63 34.44 10.66 -0.96
CA VAL A 63 34.09 11.99 -0.45
C VAL A 63 35.35 12.83 -0.26
N ALA A 64 36.43 12.27 0.29
CA ALA A 64 37.73 12.94 0.40
C ALA A 64 38.29 13.37 -0.96
N SER A 65 38.13 12.53 -1.99
CA SER A 65 38.58 12.84 -3.35
C SER A 65 37.74 13.96 -3.99
N THR A 66 36.45 14.02 -3.65
CA THR A 66 35.53 15.06 -4.14
C THR A 66 35.76 16.40 -3.42
N TYR A 67 36.12 16.36 -2.13
CA TYR A 67 36.35 17.52 -1.28
C TYR A 67 37.78 17.50 -0.68
N PRO A 68 38.83 17.67 -1.50
CA PRO A 68 40.23 17.51 -1.07
C PRO A 68 40.70 18.59 -0.08
N HIS A 69 40.02 19.73 -0.04
CA HIS A 69 40.33 20.83 0.88
C HIS A 69 39.66 20.69 2.25
N GLU A 70 38.78 19.69 2.41
CA GLU A 70 38.01 19.49 3.64
C GLU A 70 38.62 18.35 4.46
N PRO A 71 39.37 18.65 5.54
CA PRO A 71 40.14 17.63 6.26
C PRO A 71 39.25 16.55 6.90
N HIS A 72 37.99 16.88 7.18
CA HIS A 72 37.03 15.98 7.82
C HIS A 72 36.10 15.26 6.83
N ALA A 73 36.20 15.55 5.52
CA ALA A 73 35.45 14.85 4.50
C ALA A 73 35.76 13.34 4.48
N ALA A 74 37.02 12.97 4.77
CA ALA A 74 37.47 11.58 4.78
C ALA A 74 36.81 10.72 5.86
N ARG A 75 36.32 11.29 6.98
CA ARG A 75 35.67 10.54 8.08
C ARG A 75 34.19 10.91 8.24
N SER A 76 33.56 11.29 7.13
CA SER A 76 32.19 11.81 7.10
C SER A 76 31.11 10.73 6.98
N GLY A 77 31.50 9.47 6.74
CA GLY A 77 30.57 8.36 6.57
C GLY A 77 29.83 8.02 7.85
N PHE A 78 28.55 7.67 7.75
CA PHE A 78 27.73 7.28 8.88
C PHE A 78 26.78 6.13 8.53
N LYS A 79 26.39 5.38 9.56
CA LYS A 79 25.28 4.41 9.50
C LYS A 79 24.49 4.44 10.80
N PHE A 80 23.17 4.54 10.67
CA PHE A 80 22.20 4.45 11.73
C PHE A 80 21.41 3.15 11.62
N ILE A 81 21.18 2.50 12.77
CA ILE A 81 20.11 1.52 12.96
C ILE A 81 19.34 1.98 14.19
N VAL A 82 18.10 2.40 13.99
CA VAL A 82 17.26 2.93 15.07
C VAL A 82 16.02 2.06 15.18
N TYR A 83 15.86 1.44 16.34
CA TYR A 83 14.68 0.66 16.66
C TYR A 83 13.55 1.60 17.06
N LEU A 84 12.41 1.44 16.42
CA LEU A 84 11.21 2.22 16.66
C LEU A 84 10.01 1.26 16.74
N PRO A 85 8.96 1.62 17.50
CA PRO A 85 7.71 0.89 17.41
C PRO A 85 7.20 0.90 15.97
N PHE A 86 6.31 -0.04 15.62
CA PHE A 86 5.63 0.02 14.34
C PHE A 86 4.94 1.38 14.17
N GLY A 87 4.88 1.88 12.93
CA GLY A 87 4.18 3.12 12.66
C GLY A 87 4.82 3.94 11.57
N LEU A 88 4.28 5.13 11.37
CA LEU A 88 4.87 6.15 10.53
C LEU A 88 5.42 7.24 11.44
N HIS A 89 6.74 7.42 11.41
CA HIS A 89 7.42 8.44 12.19
C HIS A 89 7.91 9.57 11.29
N THR A 90 8.10 10.74 11.91
CA THR A 90 8.79 11.86 11.29
C THR A 90 10.08 12.12 12.06
N GLY A 91 11.10 12.58 11.34
CA GLY A 91 12.38 12.90 11.93
C GLY A 91 13.23 13.81 11.07
N THR A 92 14.44 14.11 11.54
CA THR A 92 15.43 14.91 10.83
C THR A 92 16.79 14.22 10.88
N LEU A 93 17.52 14.23 9.76
CA LEU A 93 18.96 14.00 9.76
C LEU A 93 19.64 15.36 10.01
N GLU A 94 20.54 15.40 10.98
CA GLU A 94 21.22 16.62 11.39
C GLU A 94 22.73 16.41 11.50
N VAL A 95 23.48 17.50 11.31
CA VAL A 95 24.94 17.52 11.41
C VAL A 95 25.42 18.72 12.22
N SER A 96 26.54 18.56 12.90
CA SER A 96 27.19 19.62 13.70
C SER A 96 28.71 19.54 13.59
N GLY A 97 29.37 20.69 13.38
CA GLY A 97 30.85 20.78 13.40
C GLY A 97 31.44 21.03 14.79
N ASP A 98 30.63 21.54 15.74
CA ASP A 98 31.05 21.93 17.09
C ASP A 98 30.38 21.10 18.21
N GLY A 99 29.43 20.23 17.85
CA GLY A 99 28.61 19.43 18.76
C GLY A 99 27.52 20.22 19.49
N ARG A 100 27.35 21.52 19.17
CA ARG A 100 26.42 22.44 19.86
C ARG A 100 25.38 23.00 18.89
N THR A 101 25.83 23.47 17.73
CA THR A 101 25.00 24.03 16.67
C THR A 101 24.66 22.92 15.68
N TRP A 102 23.38 22.57 15.59
CA TRP A 102 22.90 21.50 14.72
C TRP A 102 22.19 22.07 13.50
N HIS A 103 22.58 21.59 12.33
CA HIS A 103 21.98 21.94 11.06
C HIS A 103 21.13 20.79 10.55
N CYS A 104 19.86 21.07 10.23
CA CYS A 104 18.99 20.09 9.58
C CYS A 104 19.44 19.88 8.13
N LEU A 105 19.86 18.66 7.81
CA LEU A 105 20.22 18.25 6.47
C LEU A 105 18.99 17.84 5.67
N ARG A 106 18.09 17.09 6.30
CA ARG A 106 16.92 16.53 5.63
C ARG A 106 15.81 16.12 6.60
N PRO A 107 14.54 16.45 6.33
CA PRO A 107 13.42 15.78 6.97
C PRO A 107 13.29 14.34 6.46
N LEU A 108 12.86 13.44 7.35
CA LEU A 108 12.69 12.02 7.10
C LEU A 108 11.24 11.62 7.39
N VAL A 109 10.69 10.81 6.49
CA VAL A 109 9.47 10.04 6.73
C VAL A 109 9.90 8.60 6.89
N ILE A 110 9.69 8.04 8.08
CA ILE A 110 10.28 6.78 8.52
C ILE A 110 9.14 5.78 8.76
N PRO A 111 8.80 4.96 7.77
CA PRO A 111 7.85 3.88 7.97
C PRO A 111 8.54 2.70 8.67
N VAL A 112 7.92 2.17 9.71
CA VAL A 112 8.39 0.98 10.43
C VAL A 112 7.29 -0.06 10.45
N SER A 113 7.60 -1.23 9.93
CA SER A 113 6.66 -2.36 9.86
C SER A 113 6.56 -3.05 11.21
N SER A 114 5.37 -3.57 11.51
CA SER A 114 5.20 -4.52 12.61
C SER A 114 5.86 -5.85 12.29
N HIS A 115 5.96 -6.72 13.29
CA HIS A 115 6.28 -8.13 13.10
C HIS A 115 5.28 -8.77 12.14
N PRO A 116 5.69 -9.78 11.36
CA PRO A 116 4.73 -10.58 10.61
C PRO A 116 3.83 -11.35 11.59
N ILE A 117 2.63 -11.70 11.13
CA ILE A 117 1.83 -12.69 11.83
C ILE A 117 2.50 -14.07 11.69
N LEU A 118 2.44 -14.87 12.73
CA LEU A 118 2.89 -16.25 12.73
C LEU A 118 1.67 -17.17 12.63
N GLY A 119 1.81 -18.28 11.92
CA GLY A 119 0.75 -19.27 11.85
C GLY A 119 1.08 -20.44 10.95
N ALA A 120 0.25 -21.48 11.03
CA ALA A 120 0.30 -22.64 10.16
C ALA A 120 -1.10 -23.27 10.05
N VAL A 121 -1.35 -23.92 8.91
CA VAL A 121 -2.42 -24.90 8.77
C VAL A 121 -1.81 -26.27 9.05
N GLU A 122 -2.46 -27.04 9.90
CA GLU A 122 -1.97 -28.33 10.39
C GLU A 122 -2.93 -29.48 10.06
N PHE A 123 -4.22 -29.19 9.92
CA PHE A 123 -5.20 -30.15 9.42
C PHE A 123 -5.96 -29.58 8.22
N PRO A 124 -6.13 -30.34 7.12
CA PRO A 124 -5.50 -31.61 6.86
C PRO A 124 -3.97 -31.46 6.85
N PRO A 125 -3.21 -32.54 7.18
CA PRO A 125 -1.77 -32.50 7.07
C PRO A 125 -1.35 -32.03 5.67
N PRO A 126 -0.20 -31.37 5.53
CA PRO A 126 0.29 -30.92 4.23
C PRO A 126 0.25 -32.05 3.19
N LYS A 127 -0.61 -31.86 2.18
CA LYS A 127 -0.79 -32.73 1.01
C LYS A 127 -0.83 -31.84 -0.23
N PRO A 128 -0.50 -32.34 -1.43
CA PRO A 128 -0.36 -31.50 -2.61
C PRO A 128 -1.65 -30.75 -2.97
N THR A 129 -2.84 -31.32 -2.72
CA THR A 129 -4.11 -30.65 -3.02
C THR A 129 -5.25 -31.20 -2.16
N ILE A 130 -6.10 -30.32 -1.63
CA ILE A 130 -7.36 -30.63 -0.95
C ILE A 130 -8.45 -30.69 -2.02
N THR A 131 -8.97 -31.89 -2.26
CA THR A 131 -9.95 -32.15 -3.33
C THR A 131 -11.36 -32.47 -2.82
N LYS A 132 -11.52 -32.59 -1.50
CA LYS A 132 -12.81 -32.87 -0.85
C LYS A 132 -13.16 -31.79 0.16
N PRO A 133 -14.44 -31.44 0.34
CA PRO A 133 -14.88 -30.56 1.42
C PRO A 133 -14.42 -31.09 2.77
N VAL A 134 -13.66 -30.27 3.50
CA VAL A 134 -13.09 -30.62 4.81
C VAL A 134 -12.92 -29.35 5.65
N ARG A 135 -13.02 -29.46 6.97
CA ARG A 135 -12.65 -28.36 7.86
C ARG A 135 -11.14 -28.22 7.93
N ILE A 136 -10.66 -27.00 8.05
CA ILE A 136 -9.24 -26.71 8.15
C ILE A 136 -8.94 -26.22 9.55
N GLU A 137 -7.91 -26.78 10.17
CA GLU A 137 -7.43 -26.40 11.49
C GLU A 137 -6.00 -25.90 11.42
N GLY A 138 -5.69 -24.98 12.31
CA GLY A 138 -4.37 -24.44 12.43
C GLY A 138 -4.25 -23.51 13.62
N TRP A 139 -3.25 -22.66 13.55
CA TRP A 139 -3.06 -21.58 14.51
C TRP A 139 -2.51 -20.35 13.82
N CYS A 140 -2.83 -19.18 14.37
CA CYS A 140 -2.15 -17.95 14.04
C CYS A 140 -2.21 -16.94 15.19
N PHE A 141 -1.13 -16.19 15.39
CA PHE A 141 -1.11 -15.05 16.30
C PHE A 141 -0.13 -13.99 15.82
N HIS A 142 -0.41 -12.73 16.15
CA HIS A 142 0.52 -11.64 15.90
C HIS A 142 1.33 -11.37 17.18
N PRO A 143 2.66 -11.15 17.09
CA PRO A 143 3.50 -10.88 18.26
C PRO A 143 3.21 -9.59 19.05
N GLU A 144 2.36 -8.71 18.53
CA GLU A 144 2.19 -7.31 19.01
C GLU A 144 0.71 -6.92 19.10
N PHE A 145 -0.14 -7.42 18.20
CA PHE A 145 -1.55 -7.06 18.15
C PHE A 145 -2.47 -8.25 18.46
N THR A 146 -3.56 -7.97 19.16
CA THR A 146 -4.65 -8.94 19.34
C THR A 146 -5.32 -9.24 18.01
N VAL A 147 -5.49 -10.52 17.68
CA VAL A 147 -6.22 -10.99 16.50
C VAL A 147 -7.72 -10.97 16.81
N LYS A 148 -8.47 -10.20 16.03
CA LYS A 148 -9.93 -10.03 16.17
C LYS A 148 -10.71 -11.02 15.33
N GLU A 149 -10.20 -11.37 14.15
CA GLU A 149 -10.89 -12.20 13.16
C GLU A 149 -9.87 -13.04 12.40
N VAL A 150 -10.20 -14.30 12.14
CA VAL A 150 -9.43 -15.21 11.29
C VAL A 150 -10.34 -15.76 10.20
N VAL A 151 -9.85 -15.73 8.97
CA VAL A 151 -10.52 -16.25 7.77
C VAL A 151 -9.51 -17.04 6.96
N LEU A 152 -9.94 -18.16 6.37
CA LEU A 152 -9.17 -18.81 5.31
C LEU A 152 -9.58 -18.28 3.95
N GLN A 153 -8.60 -17.95 3.13
CA GLN A 153 -8.79 -17.44 1.79
C GLN A 153 -8.16 -18.40 0.77
N PHE A 154 -8.90 -18.74 -0.29
CA PHE A 154 -8.39 -19.45 -1.46
C PHE A 154 -9.16 -19.01 -2.70
N GLY A 155 -8.43 -18.57 -3.74
CA GLY A 155 -9.05 -17.86 -4.86
C GLY A 155 -9.81 -16.60 -4.37
N ASN A 156 -11.09 -16.48 -4.74
CA ASN A 156 -12.00 -15.42 -4.28
C ASN A 156 -12.88 -15.84 -3.10
N VAL A 157 -12.63 -17.02 -2.53
CA VAL A 157 -13.41 -17.55 -1.41
C VAL A 157 -12.79 -17.11 -0.10
N GLU A 158 -13.64 -16.68 0.83
CA GLU A 158 -13.32 -16.46 2.22
C GLU A 158 -14.18 -17.35 3.11
N VAL A 159 -13.55 -18.13 3.99
CA VAL A 159 -14.22 -19.03 4.94
C VAL A 159 -13.91 -18.54 6.36
N PRO A 160 -14.92 -18.06 7.10
CA PRO A 160 -14.75 -17.67 8.50
C PRO A 160 -14.22 -18.81 9.37
N CYS A 161 -13.43 -18.45 10.38
CA CYS A 161 -12.91 -19.39 11.36
C CYS A 161 -13.32 -18.98 12.77
N THR A 162 -13.74 -19.95 13.56
CA THR A 162 -13.71 -19.87 15.02
C THR A 162 -12.24 -19.86 15.44
N HIS A 163 -11.79 -18.79 16.08
CA HIS A 163 -10.42 -18.63 16.61
C HIS A 163 -10.41 -18.46 18.13
N GLY A 164 -9.22 -18.43 18.71
CA GLY A 164 -9.05 -18.34 20.18
C GLY A 164 -8.95 -19.70 20.87
N LEU A 165 -8.82 -20.79 20.10
CA LEU A 165 -8.70 -22.13 20.66
C LEU A 165 -7.37 -22.31 21.39
N ALA A 166 -7.41 -23.04 22.50
CA ALA A 166 -6.23 -23.29 23.31
C ALA A 166 -5.17 -24.10 22.54
N ARG A 167 -3.93 -23.63 22.57
CA ARG A 167 -2.78 -24.27 21.92
C ARG A 167 -1.56 -24.34 22.87
N PRO A 168 -1.58 -25.24 23.86
CA PRO A 168 -0.47 -25.39 24.82
C PRO A 168 0.87 -25.75 24.13
N ASP A 169 0.79 -26.48 23.02
CA ASP A 169 1.94 -26.84 22.19
C ASP A 169 2.58 -25.62 21.51
N VAL A 170 1.78 -24.70 20.97
CA VAL A 170 2.25 -23.43 20.40
C VAL A 170 2.77 -22.51 21.49
N ALA A 171 2.09 -22.44 22.64
CA ALA A 171 2.55 -21.67 23.80
C ALA A 171 3.92 -22.14 24.31
N ARG A 172 4.19 -23.45 24.31
CA ARG A 172 5.50 -23.99 24.67
C ARG A 172 6.58 -23.65 23.66
N ARG A 173 6.24 -23.53 22.37
CA ARG A 173 7.17 -23.11 21.31
C ARG A 173 7.46 -21.61 21.33
N PHE A 174 6.49 -20.81 21.77
CA PHE A 174 6.56 -19.35 21.82
C PHE A 174 6.25 -18.81 23.23
N PRO A 175 7.06 -19.16 24.24
CA PRO A 175 6.76 -18.85 25.65
C PRO A 175 6.68 -17.35 25.96
N GLN A 176 7.37 -16.52 25.18
CA GLN A 176 7.39 -15.07 25.31
C GLN A 176 6.12 -14.38 24.77
N HIS A 177 5.27 -15.09 24.03
CA HIS A 177 4.09 -14.50 23.40
C HIS A 177 2.81 -15.02 24.06
N ALA A 178 2.16 -14.19 24.89
CA ALA A 178 0.92 -14.56 25.57
C ALA A 178 -0.20 -15.00 24.60
N ALA A 179 -0.27 -14.37 23.42
CA ALA A 179 -1.23 -14.68 22.37
C ALA A 179 -1.10 -16.13 21.84
N ALA A 180 0.07 -16.77 21.97
CA ALA A 180 0.30 -18.15 21.54
C ALA A 180 -0.55 -19.18 22.32
N ARG A 181 -1.07 -18.83 23.52
CA ARG A 181 -1.89 -19.74 24.33
C ARG A 181 -3.27 -20.01 23.74
N THR A 182 -3.83 -19.03 23.04
CA THR A 182 -5.19 -19.06 22.49
C THR A 182 -5.16 -18.64 21.03
N CYS A 183 -4.32 -19.29 20.23
CA CYS A 183 -4.08 -18.94 18.83
C CYS A 183 -4.63 -19.96 17.84
N GLY A 184 -5.25 -21.05 18.32
CA GLY A 184 -5.83 -22.06 17.45
C GLY A 184 -7.07 -21.54 16.73
N PHE A 185 -7.28 -22.02 15.51
CA PHE A 185 -8.48 -21.75 14.74
C PHE A 185 -8.96 -23.01 14.01
N ILE A 186 -10.25 -23.01 13.68
CA ILE A 186 -10.89 -23.98 12.80
C ILE A 186 -11.92 -23.28 11.92
N THR A 187 -12.02 -23.63 10.64
CA THR A 187 -13.06 -23.07 9.75
C THR A 187 -14.44 -23.41 10.26
N ASP A 188 -15.39 -22.49 10.23
CA ASP A 188 -16.74 -22.71 10.78
C ASP A 188 -17.50 -23.80 10.02
N GLU A 189 -17.22 -23.94 8.73
CA GLU A 189 -17.77 -24.97 7.84
C GLU A 189 -16.64 -25.70 7.10
N ASN A 190 -17.01 -26.77 6.38
CA ASN A 190 -16.10 -27.38 5.41
C ASN A 190 -15.71 -26.37 4.33
N LEU A 191 -14.54 -26.54 3.71
CA LEU A 191 -14.21 -25.72 2.55
C LEU A 191 -15.25 -25.92 1.43
N PRO A 192 -15.78 -24.82 0.86
CA PRO A 192 -16.67 -24.89 -0.30
C PRO A 192 -15.92 -25.28 -1.57
N ARG A 193 -16.69 -25.41 -2.66
CA ARG A 193 -16.14 -25.50 -4.00
C ARG A 193 -15.23 -24.30 -4.30
N GLY A 194 -14.08 -24.56 -4.90
CA GLY A 194 -13.16 -23.51 -5.35
C GLY A 194 -11.73 -24.02 -5.57
N THR A 195 -10.90 -23.15 -6.13
CA THR A 195 -9.52 -23.47 -6.51
C THR A 195 -8.55 -22.41 -6.02
N GLY A 196 -7.38 -22.81 -5.55
CA GLY A 196 -6.26 -21.91 -5.30
C GLY A 196 -5.47 -22.22 -4.03
N ARG A 197 -4.44 -21.41 -3.79
CA ARG A 197 -3.61 -21.50 -2.58
C ARG A 197 -4.36 -21.01 -1.36
N VAL A 198 -4.28 -21.78 -0.28
CA VAL A 198 -4.81 -21.39 1.02
C VAL A 198 -3.91 -20.33 1.64
N LYS A 199 -4.55 -19.29 2.16
CA LYS A 199 -3.93 -18.26 2.98
C LYS A 199 -4.75 -18.09 4.25
N ILE A 200 -4.09 -17.87 5.36
CA ILE A 200 -4.75 -17.37 6.57
C ILE A 200 -4.78 -15.86 6.45
N ARG A 201 -5.97 -15.25 6.45
CA ARG A 201 -6.17 -13.81 6.59
C ARG A 201 -6.58 -13.53 8.03
N ALA A 202 -5.77 -12.76 8.75
CA ALA A 202 -6.09 -12.36 10.11
C ALA A 202 -6.28 -10.84 10.17
N ARG A 203 -7.40 -10.40 10.76
CA ARG A 203 -7.62 -8.99 11.09
C ARG A 203 -7.33 -8.78 12.57
N THR A 204 -6.55 -7.75 12.90
CA THR A 204 -6.27 -7.38 14.28
C THR A 204 -7.31 -6.38 14.82
N GLU A 205 -7.33 -6.16 16.13
CA GLU A 205 -8.21 -5.17 16.76
C GLU A 205 -7.96 -3.74 16.26
N CYS A 206 -6.72 -3.42 15.87
CA CYS A 206 -6.36 -2.14 15.24
C CYS A 206 -6.76 -2.04 13.76
N GLY A 207 -7.51 -3.01 13.24
CA GLY A 207 -8.05 -3.01 11.88
C GLY A 207 -7.07 -3.44 10.79
N ARG A 208 -5.82 -3.76 11.14
CA ARG A 208 -4.83 -4.25 10.18
C ARG A 208 -5.13 -5.67 9.73
N ILE A 209 -4.70 -5.98 8.51
CA ILE A 209 -4.87 -7.29 7.90
C ILE A 209 -3.49 -7.88 7.64
N TYR A 210 -3.31 -9.13 8.07
CA TYR A 210 -2.10 -9.90 7.87
C TYR A 210 -2.43 -11.20 7.14
N PHE A 211 -1.42 -11.74 6.46
CA PHE A 211 -1.55 -12.99 5.72
C PHE A 211 -0.47 -13.98 6.15
N VAL A 212 -0.84 -15.24 6.33
CA VAL A 212 0.09 -16.37 6.34
C VAL A 212 -0.13 -17.15 5.05
N THR A 213 0.90 -17.27 4.24
CA THR A 213 0.87 -18.17 3.08
C THR A 213 1.09 -19.60 3.57
N THR A 214 0.21 -20.53 3.20
CA THR A 214 0.34 -21.94 3.59
C THR A 214 0.82 -22.77 2.40
N GLY A 215 1.22 -24.01 2.68
CA GLY A 215 1.59 -24.98 1.64
C GLY A 215 0.40 -25.71 1.02
N HIS A 216 -0.83 -25.39 1.41
CA HIS A 216 -2.03 -26.11 0.98
C HIS A 216 -2.62 -25.48 -0.27
N GLU A 217 -3.00 -26.33 -1.24
CA GLU A 217 -3.80 -25.95 -2.39
C GLU A 217 -5.17 -26.59 -2.30
N VAL A 218 -6.19 -25.92 -2.82
CA VAL A 218 -7.58 -26.40 -2.90
C VAL A 218 -7.94 -26.58 -4.37
N ASP A 219 -8.59 -27.69 -4.67
CA ASP A 219 -9.24 -27.98 -5.95
C ASP A 219 -10.51 -28.82 -5.68
N ILE A 220 -11.47 -28.19 -5.01
CA ILE A 220 -12.74 -28.84 -4.66
C ILE A 220 -13.71 -28.57 -5.80
N VAL A 221 -14.08 -29.62 -6.53
CA VAL A 221 -15.06 -29.58 -7.62
C VAL A 221 -16.48 -29.79 -7.08
N ASP A 222 -16.63 -30.77 -6.18
CA ASP A 222 -17.91 -31.17 -5.59
C ASP A 222 -18.02 -30.64 -4.15
N GLY A 223 -18.55 -29.42 -4.02
CA GLY A 223 -18.76 -28.75 -2.73
C GLY A 223 -19.90 -27.73 -2.82
N PHE A 224 -20.33 -27.20 -1.68
CA PHE A 224 -21.31 -26.12 -1.70
C PHE A 224 -20.72 -24.87 -2.36
N ILE A 225 -21.58 -24.06 -2.96
CA ILE A 225 -21.20 -22.78 -3.55
C ILE A 225 -21.29 -21.74 -2.43
N PRO A 226 -20.20 -20.99 -2.13
CA PRO A 226 -20.26 -19.92 -1.15
C PRO A 226 -21.36 -18.94 -1.56
N LYS A 227 -22.17 -18.48 -0.60
CA LYS A 227 -23.06 -17.34 -0.86
C LYS A 227 -22.18 -16.16 -1.31
N PRO A 228 -22.54 -15.44 -2.38
CA PRO A 228 -21.80 -14.24 -2.76
C PRO A 228 -21.69 -13.33 -1.53
N PRO A 229 -20.54 -12.66 -1.32
CA PRO A 229 -20.38 -11.77 -0.18
C PRO A 229 -21.55 -10.79 -0.13
N PRO A 230 -22.07 -10.46 1.06
CA PRO A 230 -23.14 -9.48 1.16
C PRO A 230 -22.70 -8.21 0.43
N PRO A 231 -23.60 -7.57 -0.34
CA PRO A 231 -23.28 -6.29 -0.95
C PRO A 231 -22.75 -5.37 0.15
N SER A 232 -21.70 -4.59 -0.16
CA SER A 232 -21.13 -3.66 0.80
C SER A 232 -22.25 -2.87 1.49
N PRO A 233 -22.20 -2.67 2.82
CA PRO A 233 -23.29 -2.04 3.55
C PRO A 233 -23.65 -0.73 2.87
N THR A 234 -24.86 -0.68 2.32
CA THR A 234 -25.42 0.55 1.76
C THR A 234 -25.48 1.54 2.91
N ARG A 235 -24.78 2.67 2.77
CA ARG A 235 -24.81 3.73 3.77
C ARG A 235 -26.27 4.15 3.96
N ASP A 236 -26.79 4.06 5.17
CA ASP A 236 -28.12 4.58 5.49
C ASP A 236 -28.07 6.12 5.44
N LEU A 237 -28.50 6.66 4.30
CA LEU A 237 -28.53 8.10 4.01
C LEU A 237 -29.49 8.86 4.94
N SER A 238 -30.37 8.18 5.68
CA SER A 238 -31.29 8.82 6.63
C SER A 238 -30.58 9.42 7.87
N THR A 239 -29.34 8.99 8.13
CA THR A 239 -28.49 9.50 9.23
C THR A 239 -27.48 10.56 8.79
N MET A 240 -27.43 10.90 7.50
CA MET A 240 -26.65 12.05 7.05
C MET A 240 -27.33 13.32 7.54
N VAL A 241 -26.67 14.02 8.46
CA VAL A 241 -26.93 15.45 8.69
C VAL A 241 -26.61 16.14 7.36
N MET A 242 -27.67 16.46 6.61
CA MET A 242 -27.55 17.29 5.42
C MET A 242 -27.07 18.67 5.86
N PRO A 243 -26.02 19.24 5.26
CA PRO A 243 -25.68 20.63 5.52
C PRO A 243 -26.89 21.49 5.18
N ASP A 244 -27.23 22.40 6.09
CA ASP A 244 -28.32 23.35 5.93
C ASP A 244 -28.18 24.08 4.58
N ARG A 245 -29.14 23.86 3.68
CA ARG A 245 -29.20 24.50 2.35
C ARG A 245 -29.98 25.82 2.39
N SER A 246 -30.04 26.47 3.55
CA SER A 246 -30.57 27.84 3.69
C SER A 246 -29.57 28.93 3.29
N GLY A 247 -28.32 28.58 2.96
CA GLY A 247 -27.35 29.50 2.37
C GLY A 247 -27.58 29.72 0.87
N GLU A 248 -27.37 30.96 0.41
CA GLU A 248 -27.45 31.42 -0.98
C GLU A 248 -26.99 30.39 -2.03
N PRO A 249 -27.58 30.39 -3.24
CA PRO A 249 -27.17 29.48 -4.31
C PRO A 249 -25.67 29.58 -4.53
N ALA A 250 -24.95 28.49 -4.24
CA ALA A 250 -23.52 28.40 -4.45
C ALA A 250 -23.21 28.79 -5.90
N ALA A 251 -22.22 29.66 -6.07
CA ALA A 251 -21.75 30.13 -7.36
C ALA A 251 -21.59 28.95 -8.34
N PRO A 252 -21.89 29.14 -9.64
CA PRO A 252 -21.73 28.09 -10.63
C PRO A 252 -20.30 27.52 -10.51
N GLY A 253 -20.22 26.21 -10.32
CA GLY A 253 -18.94 25.51 -10.24
C GLY A 253 -18.03 25.91 -11.41
N PRO A 254 -16.70 25.82 -11.23
CA PRO A 254 -15.73 26.34 -12.19
C PRO A 254 -16.08 25.90 -13.60
N ARG A 255 -16.20 26.89 -14.50
CA ARG A 255 -16.55 26.66 -15.91
C ARG A 255 -15.53 25.66 -16.48
N PRO A 256 -15.98 24.55 -17.05
CA PRO A 256 -15.08 23.48 -17.47
C PRO A 256 -14.10 23.98 -18.53
N PRO A 257 -12.85 23.47 -18.55
CA PRO A 257 -11.82 23.95 -19.46
C PRO A 257 -12.20 23.73 -20.93
N PRO A 258 -11.73 24.60 -21.85
CA PRO A 258 -11.92 24.40 -23.28
C PRO A 258 -11.06 23.24 -23.79
N GLY A 259 -11.65 22.27 -24.49
CA GLY A 259 -10.93 21.11 -25.05
C GLY A 259 -11.72 19.80 -25.02
N GLY A 260 -11.07 18.71 -25.46
CA GLY A 260 -11.60 17.34 -25.38
C GLY A 260 -11.79 16.90 -23.93
N ARG A 261 -12.94 16.29 -23.63
CA ARG A 261 -13.39 15.98 -22.26
C ARG A 261 -13.38 14.49 -21.94
N ASN A 262 -13.16 13.68 -22.96
CA ASN A 262 -13.41 12.24 -22.93
C ASN A 262 -12.17 11.54 -22.40
N ILE A 263 -12.26 11.03 -21.18
CA ILE A 263 -11.16 10.34 -20.52
C ILE A 263 -11.57 8.90 -20.30
N LEU A 264 -10.75 7.98 -20.81
CA LEU A 264 -10.91 6.55 -20.58
C LEU A 264 -9.90 6.08 -19.55
N PHE A 265 -10.37 5.47 -18.45
CA PHE A 265 -9.51 4.73 -17.54
C PHE A 265 -9.55 3.25 -17.91
N ALA A 266 -8.40 2.59 -18.04
CA ALA A 266 -8.31 1.16 -18.36
C ALA A 266 -7.70 0.39 -17.19
N LEU A 267 -8.50 -0.48 -16.55
CA LEU A 267 -8.05 -1.31 -15.43
C LEU A 267 -7.64 -2.71 -15.92
N TYR A 268 -6.74 -3.34 -15.18
CA TYR A 268 -6.33 -4.72 -15.45
C TYR A 268 -7.31 -5.79 -14.97
N GLY A 269 -8.27 -5.43 -14.11
CA GLY A 269 -9.23 -6.33 -13.48
C GLY A 269 -10.58 -5.64 -13.32
N ASP A 270 -11.56 -6.35 -12.79
CA ASP A 270 -12.91 -5.83 -12.55
C ASP A 270 -12.94 -4.80 -11.39
N PHE A 271 -14.13 -4.33 -11.04
CA PHE A 271 -14.30 -3.29 -10.01
C PHE A 271 -14.11 -3.80 -8.57
N SER A 272 -13.82 -5.09 -8.38
CA SER A 272 -13.40 -5.65 -7.07
C SER A 272 -11.90 -5.48 -6.81
N ALA A 273 -11.11 -5.11 -7.82
CA ALA A 273 -9.67 -4.91 -7.67
C ALA A 273 -9.35 -3.70 -6.76
N ASN A 274 -8.26 -3.79 -5.99
CA ASN A 274 -7.82 -2.68 -5.12
C ASN A 274 -7.59 -1.36 -5.89
N SER A 275 -7.15 -1.45 -7.15
CA SER A 275 -6.97 -0.29 -8.03
C SER A 275 -8.29 0.39 -8.41
N ALA A 276 -9.41 -0.35 -8.42
CA ALA A 276 -10.71 0.18 -8.78
C ALA A 276 -11.21 1.25 -7.82
N LEU A 277 -10.88 1.15 -6.53
CA LEU A 277 -11.23 2.20 -5.56
C LEU A 277 -10.52 3.53 -5.86
N HIS A 278 -9.24 3.47 -6.25
CA HIS A 278 -8.47 4.66 -6.59
C HIS A 278 -8.96 5.29 -7.90
N VAL A 279 -9.16 4.48 -8.94
CA VAL A 279 -9.73 4.94 -10.22
C VAL A 279 -11.10 5.54 -9.99
N ALA A 280 -11.94 4.89 -9.18
CA ALA A 280 -13.31 5.33 -8.95
C ALA A 280 -13.37 6.72 -8.31
N ASN A 281 -12.53 6.97 -7.30
CA ASN A 281 -12.45 8.29 -6.67
C ASN A 281 -11.96 9.34 -7.66
N LEU A 282 -10.88 9.06 -8.39
CA LEU A 282 -10.33 10.00 -9.36
C LEU A 282 -11.32 10.32 -10.49
N ALA A 283 -11.85 9.29 -11.15
CA ALA A 283 -12.80 9.45 -12.25
C ALA A 283 -14.07 10.20 -11.81
N SER A 284 -14.56 9.94 -10.58
CA SER A 284 -15.73 10.65 -10.06
C SER A 284 -15.45 12.12 -9.76
N GLU A 285 -14.29 12.47 -9.20
CA GLU A 285 -13.90 13.88 -9.05
C GLU A 285 -13.74 14.58 -10.40
N MET A 286 -13.16 13.89 -11.40
CA MET A 286 -13.04 14.45 -12.75
C MET A 286 -14.42 14.66 -13.40
N THR A 287 -15.36 13.72 -13.23
CA THR A 287 -16.75 13.93 -13.67
C THR A 287 -17.36 15.16 -13.01
N ARG A 288 -17.17 15.35 -11.70
CA ARG A 288 -17.66 16.55 -10.98
C ARG A 288 -17.07 17.85 -11.51
N LEU A 289 -15.83 17.82 -12.01
CA LEU A 289 -15.16 18.94 -12.66
C LEU A 289 -15.59 19.15 -14.13
N GLY A 290 -16.50 18.32 -14.65
CA GLY A 290 -17.11 18.47 -15.97
C GLY A 290 -16.42 17.71 -17.11
N TYR A 291 -15.53 16.76 -16.79
CA TYR A 291 -15.02 15.77 -17.74
C TYR A 291 -16.03 14.64 -17.97
N ASP A 292 -15.93 13.95 -19.11
CA ASP A 292 -16.73 12.77 -19.40
C ASP A 292 -15.85 11.54 -19.25
N CYS A 293 -16.03 10.82 -18.14
CA CYS A 293 -15.15 9.74 -17.73
C CYS A 293 -15.82 8.38 -17.94
N VAL A 294 -15.10 7.50 -18.65
CA VAL A 294 -15.44 6.09 -18.83
C VAL A 294 -14.37 5.24 -18.19
N VAL A 295 -14.77 4.19 -17.48
CA VAL A 295 -13.85 3.22 -16.85
C VAL A 295 -14.07 1.84 -17.47
N ALA A 296 -13.06 1.34 -18.16
CA ALA A 296 -13.06 0.06 -18.83
C ALA A 296 -12.35 -1.01 -17.99
N VAL A 297 -12.97 -2.20 -17.92
CA VAL A 297 -12.46 -3.39 -17.25
C VAL A 297 -12.45 -4.58 -18.22
N PRO A 298 -11.64 -5.64 -18.02
CA PRO A 298 -11.60 -6.76 -18.95
C PRO A 298 -12.92 -7.55 -19.01
N ALA A 299 -13.59 -7.69 -17.88
CA ALA A 299 -14.84 -8.43 -17.72
C ALA A 299 -15.57 -7.98 -16.44
N HIS A 300 -16.79 -8.50 -16.26
CA HIS A 300 -17.58 -8.35 -15.04
C HIS A 300 -17.89 -6.90 -14.63
N ARG A 301 -18.22 -6.00 -15.58
CA ARG A 301 -18.57 -4.60 -15.27
C ARG A 301 -19.68 -4.43 -14.23
N GLU A 302 -20.54 -5.43 -14.05
CA GLU A 302 -21.58 -5.47 -13.01
C GLU A 302 -21.01 -5.35 -11.59
N THR A 303 -19.75 -5.74 -11.38
CA THR A 303 -19.02 -5.56 -10.11
C THR A 303 -18.86 -4.09 -9.71
N ARG A 304 -19.17 -3.12 -10.60
CA ARG A 304 -19.22 -1.68 -10.28
C ARG A 304 -20.11 -1.39 -9.06
N GLY A 305 -21.10 -2.23 -8.79
CA GLY A 305 -21.94 -2.13 -7.59
C GLY A 305 -21.15 -2.13 -6.26
N ALA A 306 -19.91 -2.63 -6.25
CA ALA A 306 -19.01 -2.58 -5.09
C ALA A 306 -18.42 -1.18 -4.81
N LEU A 307 -18.64 -0.19 -5.68
CA LEU A 307 -18.08 1.16 -5.58
C LEU A 307 -19.19 2.18 -5.24
N PRO A 308 -19.37 2.53 -3.95
CA PRO A 308 -20.55 3.26 -3.47
C PRO A 308 -20.64 4.74 -3.89
N ARG A 309 -19.72 5.24 -4.71
CA ARG A 309 -19.63 6.64 -5.17
C ARG A 309 -19.14 6.80 -6.62
N ALA A 310 -19.27 5.76 -7.43
CA ALA A 310 -18.85 5.82 -8.83
C ALA A 310 -19.78 6.74 -9.65
N GLU A 311 -19.30 7.93 -10.01
CA GLU A 311 -20.00 8.92 -10.87
C GLU A 311 -19.51 8.87 -12.33
N PHE A 312 -19.00 7.72 -12.77
CA PHE A 312 -18.47 7.49 -14.12
C PHE A 312 -19.24 6.37 -14.82
N VAL A 313 -19.13 6.32 -16.15
CA VAL A 313 -19.71 5.23 -16.96
C VAL A 313 -18.72 4.07 -17.00
N SER A 314 -19.22 2.84 -16.95
CA SER A 314 -18.39 1.62 -16.95
C SER A 314 -18.62 0.77 -18.19
N MET A 315 -17.58 0.13 -18.70
CA MET A 315 -17.66 -0.81 -19.82
C MET A 315 -16.70 -2.00 -19.65
N ASN A 316 -16.95 -3.07 -20.39
CA ASN A 316 -16.00 -4.15 -20.62
C ASN A 316 -15.08 -3.84 -21.81
N PHE A 317 -13.94 -4.50 -21.91
CA PHE A 317 -12.98 -4.32 -23.02
C PHE A 317 -13.55 -4.76 -24.38
N ASP A 318 -14.41 -5.78 -24.40
CA ASP A 318 -15.06 -6.28 -25.61
C ASP A 318 -16.07 -5.29 -26.22
N GLU A 319 -16.47 -4.26 -25.47
CA GLU A 319 -17.34 -3.17 -25.92
C GLU A 319 -16.59 -2.05 -26.67
N LEU A 320 -15.28 -2.20 -26.92
CA LEU A 320 -14.45 -1.25 -27.66
C LEU A 320 -15.08 -0.76 -28.99
N PRO A 321 -15.72 -1.60 -29.82
CA PRO A 321 -16.37 -1.14 -31.05
C PRO A 321 -17.46 -0.07 -30.83
N HIS A 322 -18.01 0.02 -29.62
CA HIS A 322 -19.06 0.96 -29.24
C HIS A 322 -18.57 2.08 -28.33
N LEU A 323 -17.28 2.13 -28.01
CA LEU A 323 -16.66 3.07 -27.06
C LEU A 323 -17.04 4.53 -27.31
N ALA A 324 -17.03 4.98 -28.56
CA ALA A 324 -17.38 6.35 -28.91
C ALA A 324 -18.81 6.72 -28.50
N ALA A 325 -19.77 5.80 -28.66
CA ALA A 325 -21.17 6.01 -28.32
C ALA A 325 -21.44 6.05 -26.80
N ILE A 326 -20.48 5.60 -25.99
CA ILE A 326 -20.56 5.66 -24.53
C ILE A 326 -20.30 7.09 -24.02
N PHE A 327 -19.46 7.86 -24.74
CA PHE A 327 -19.22 9.27 -24.44
C PHE A 327 -20.39 10.14 -24.93
N ARG A 328 -20.73 11.18 -24.17
CA ARG A 328 -21.88 12.07 -24.40
C ARG A 328 -21.83 12.77 -25.75
N ASP A 329 -20.64 13.02 -26.27
CA ASP A 329 -20.43 13.70 -27.56
C ASP A 329 -20.26 12.74 -28.75
N GLY A 330 -20.19 11.43 -28.50
CA GLY A 330 -20.03 10.42 -29.54
C GLY A 330 -18.62 10.33 -30.16
N ARG A 331 -17.59 11.00 -29.60
CA ARG A 331 -16.28 11.18 -30.27
C ARG A 331 -15.15 10.27 -29.79
N GLY A 332 -15.38 9.45 -28.76
CA GLY A 332 -14.35 8.59 -28.17
C GLY A 332 -13.33 9.34 -27.31
N PRO A 333 -12.41 8.65 -26.62
CA PRO A 333 -11.52 9.28 -25.65
C PRO A 333 -10.42 10.11 -26.33
N CYS A 334 -10.14 11.30 -25.79
CA CYS A 334 -8.93 12.06 -26.15
C CYS A 334 -7.72 11.65 -25.31
N LEU A 335 -7.96 11.09 -24.12
CA LEU A 335 -6.93 10.61 -23.20
C LEU A 335 -7.32 9.22 -22.66
N VAL A 336 -6.36 8.30 -22.68
CA VAL A 336 -6.45 7.00 -22.00
C VAL A 336 -5.48 6.97 -20.83
N HIS A 337 -6.01 6.74 -19.64
CA HIS A 337 -5.23 6.45 -18.44
C HIS A 337 -5.14 4.93 -18.26
N ALA A 338 -4.02 4.35 -18.70
CA ALA A 338 -3.72 2.94 -18.53
C ALA A 338 -3.27 2.64 -17.09
N TRP A 339 -4.08 1.92 -16.32
CA TRP A 339 -3.88 1.71 -14.89
C TRP A 339 -2.98 0.50 -14.57
N THR A 340 -1.85 0.38 -15.29
CA THR A 340 -0.71 -0.53 -15.13
C THR A 340 -0.08 -0.81 -16.50
N THR A 341 1.11 -1.42 -16.53
CA THR A 341 1.79 -1.94 -17.75
C THR A 341 1.42 -3.38 -18.10
N ARG A 342 0.47 -4.02 -17.39
CA ARG A 342 0.05 -5.40 -17.68
C ARG A 342 -0.44 -5.55 -19.12
N GLU A 343 -0.16 -6.73 -19.68
CA GLU A 343 -0.34 -7.00 -21.11
C GLU A 343 -1.78 -6.79 -21.60
N ASN A 344 -2.78 -7.21 -20.82
CA ASN A 344 -4.18 -7.01 -21.19
C ASN A 344 -4.58 -5.51 -21.27
N VAL A 345 -4.00 -4.66 -20.41
CA VAL A 345 -4.22 -3.20 -20.46
C VAL A 345 -3.45 -2.59 -21.62
N ARG A 346 -2.24 -3.08 -21.90
CA ARG A 346 -1.41 -2.65 -23.05
C ARG A 346 -2.13 -2.92 -24.37
N GLU A 347 -2.63 -4.14 -24.58
CA GLU A 347 -3.35 -4.55 -25.78
C GLU A 347 -4.63 -3.71 -25.98
N PHE A 348 -5.45 -3.60 -24.94
CA PHE A 348 -6.69 -2.80 -25.00
C PHE A 348 -6.39 -1.33 -25.31
N THR A 349 -5.40 -0.73 -24.63
CA THR A 349 -5.04 0.67 -24.82
C THR A 349 -4.45 0.90 -26.22
N ALA A 350 -3.63 -0.02 -26.73
CA ALA A 350 -3.11 0.06 -28.10
C ALA A 350 -4.25 0.03 -29.13
N ALA A 351 -5.28 -0.79 -28.91
CA ALA A 351 -6.46 -0.85 -29.77
C ALA A 351 -7.28 0.46 -29.70
N VAL A 352 -7.47 1.03 -28.50
CA VAL A 352 -8.14 2.34 -28.34
C VAL A 352 -7.37 3.44 -29.08
N VAL A 353 -6.04 3.49 -28.96
CA VAL A 353 -5.21 4.46 -29.67
C VAL A 353 -5.31 4.30 -31.18
N ALA A 354 -5.29 3.06 -31.68
CA ALA A 354 -5.46 2.79 -33.11
C ALA A 354 -6.83 3.26 -33.63
N GLN A 355 -7.89 3.14 -32.83
CA GLN A 355 -9.25 3.51 -33.22
C GLN A 355 -9.56 5.02 -33.05
N HIS A 356 -8.99 5.67 -32.03
CA HIS A 356 -9.38 7.03 -31.62
C HIS A 356 -8.25 8.06 -31.63
N GLY A 357 -7.00 7.65 -31.86
CA GLY A 357 -5.84 8.56 -31.85
C GLY A 357 -5.58 9.19 -30.47
N SER A 358 -6.03 8.55 -29.39
CA SER A 358 -5.96 9.07 -28.03
C SER A 358 -4.53 9.22 -27.53
N ALA A 359 -4.26 10.24 -26.72
CA ALA A 359 -3.04 10.29 -25.91
C ALA A 359 -3.10 9.22 -24.82
N VAL A 360 -1.95 8.67 -24.41
CA VAL A 360 -1.87 7.64 -23.35
C VAL A 360 -1.03 8.12 -22.20
N PHE A 361 -1.58 8.00 -21.00
CA PHE A 361 -0.87 8.14 -19.73
C PHE A 361 -0.81 6.77 -19.04
N VAL A 362 0.39 6.30 -18.71
CA VAL A 362 0.59 5.01 -18.03
C VAL A 362 0.85 5.24 -16.55
N HIS A 363 0.04 4.60 -15.71
CA HIS A 363 0.18 4.61 -14.26
C HIS A 363 1.11 3.48 -13.81
N LEU A 364 2.13 3.80 -13.01
CA LEU A 364 3.12 2.87 -12.49
C LEU A 364 2.93 2.62 -10.99
#